data_AF-A0AAD4JTA5-F1
#
_entry.id   AF-A0AAD4JTA5-F1
#
_cell.length_a   1.000
_cell.length_b   1.000
_cell.length_c   1.000
_cell.angle_alpha   90.00
_cell.angle_beta   90.00
_cell.angle_gamma   90.00
#
_symmetry.space_group_name_H-M   'P 1'
#
loop_
_entity.id
_entity.type
_entity.pdbx_description
1 polymer ?
#
loop_
_entity_poly.entity_id
_entity_poly.type
_entity_poly.pdbx_seq_one_letter_code
_entity_poly.pdbx_strand_id
1 'polypeptide(L)'
;FRSQLMICAIVGLATAFPGGAPSPDSDVILRSEDVRPDGFDAKLEIANGINEQRSGDEHGNIKGSFSFISPEGEHVQITYVADENGFQPSGDVLPTPPPIPDQILKAIEWNAAHPSVE
;
A
#
# COMPACT_ATOMS: atom_id res chain seq x y z
N PHE A 1 -19.85 9.07 -33.27
CA PHE A 1 -19.79 8.99 -31.80
C PHE A 1 -21.07 8.36 -31.28
N ARG A 2 -21.05 7.04 -31.03
CA ARG A 2 -22.12 6.32 -30.35
C ARG A 2 -21.48 5.56 -29.21
N SER A 3 -21.62 6.14 -28.02
CA SER A 3 -21.23 5.55 -26.74
C SER A 3 -22.03 4.28 -26.51
N GLN A 4 -21.35 3.15 -26.27
CA GLN A 4 -21.98 1.96 -25.70
C GLN A 4 -21.04 1.41 -24.62
N LEU A 5 -21.30 1.86 -23.39
CA LEU A 5 -20.71 1.36 -22.17
C LEU A 5 -21.23 -0.06 -21.93
N MET A 6 -20.41 -1.07 -22.17
CA MET A 6 -20.75 -2.46 -21.88
C MET A 6 -20.34 -2.77 -20.43
N ILE A 7 -21.30 -2.66 -19.51
CA ILE A 7 -21.15 -3.12 -18.12
C ILE A 7 -21.34 -4.63 -18.12
N CYS A 8 -20.24 -5.40 -18.09
CA CYS A 8 -20.28 -6.83 -17.81
C CYS A 8 -20.51 -7.04 -16.30
N ALA A 9 -21.76 -7.18 -15.90
CA ALA A 9 -22.11 -7.73 -14.60
C ALA A 9 -21.75 -9.23 -14.59
N ILE A 10 -20.58 -9.57 -14.06
CA ILE A 10 -20.22 -10.96 -13.81
C ILE A 10 -20.97 -11.37 -12.55
N VAL A 11 -22.07 -12.10 -12.74
CA VAL A 11 -22.83 -12.75 -11.67
C VAL A 11 -21.93 -13.81 -11.04
N GLY A 12 -21.37 -13.49 -9.87
CA GLY A 12 -20.64 -14.43 -9.04
C GLY A 12 -21.59 -15.49 -8.50
N LEU A 13 -21.48 -16.71 -9.03
CA LEU A 13 -22.14 -17.90 -8.47
C LEU A 13 -21.50 -18.22 -7.13
N ALA A 14 -22.12 -17.77 -6.04
CA ALA A 14 -21.68 -18.08 -4.68
C ALA A 14 -21.96 -19.55 -4.36
N THR A 15 -20.94 -20.41 -4.43
CA THR A 15 -20.98 -21.72 -3.79
C THR A 15 -20.74 -21.52 -2.30
N ALA A 16 -21.81 -21.55 -1.51
CA ALA A 16 -21.72 -21.49 -0.05
C ALA A 16 -21.02 -22.74 0.50
N PHE A 17 -19.86 -22.55 1.13
CA PHE A 17 -19.24 -23.57 1.98
C PHE A 17 -20.06 -23.72 3.28
N PRO A 18 -20.56 -24.91 3.63
CA PRO A 18 -21.21 -25.13 4.91
C PRO A 18 -20.15 -25.48 5.95
N GLY A 19 -19.65 -24.51 6.72
CA GLY A 19 -18.68 -24.81 7.77
C GLY A 19 -17.95 -23.62 8.37
N GLY A 20 -18.68 -22.72 9.01
CA GLY A 20 -18.13 -21.63 9.83
C GLY A 20 -19.17 -20.53 9.99
N ALA A 21 -19.56 -20.22 11.21
CA ALA A 21 -20.29 -18.98 11.45
C ALA A 21 -19.46 -17.82 10.86
N PRO A 22 -20.07 -16.81 10.20
CA PRO A 22 -19.34 -15.61 9.83
C PRO A 22 -18.74 -15.04 11.13
N SER A 23 -17.42 -15.03 11.24
CA SER A 23 -16.77 -14.30 12.32
C SER A 23 -17.14 -12.83 12.11
N PRO A 24 -17.71 -12.13 13.10
CA PRO A 24 -18.13 -10.74 12.97
C PRO A 24 -16.96 -9.81 12.57
N ASP A 25 -15.73 -10.27 12.80
CA ASP A 25 -14.50 -9.57 12.46
C ASP A 25 -14.21 -9.51 10.94
N SER A 26 -14.93 -10.25 10.09
CA SER A 26 -14.69 -10.26 8.63
C SER A 26 -15.64 -9.38 7.81
N ASP A 27 -16.54 -8.65 8.47
CA ASP A 27 -17.53 -7.81 7.81
C ASP A 27 -16.88 -6.57 7.16
N VAL A 28 -17.27 -6.27 5.91
CA VAL A 28 -16.82 -5.05 5.22
C VAL A 28 -17.62 -3.85 5.73
N ILE A 29 -16.94 -2.91 6.40
CA ILE A 29 -17.53 -1.65 6.90
C ILE A 29 -17.68 -0.65 5.76
N LEU A 30 -16.63 -0.50 4.96
CA LEU A 30 -16.58 0.44 3.84
C LEU A 30 -15.94 -0.22 2.64
N ARG A 31 -16.56 -0.05 1.48
CA ARG A 31 -15.92 -0.27 0.19
C ARG A 31 -16.32 0.88 -0.72
N SER A 32 -15.32 1.57 -1.26
CA SER A 32 -15.51 2.66 -2.22
C SER A 32 -14.51 2.51 -3.34
N GLU A 33 -14.99 2.56 -4.58
CA GLU A 33 -14.19 2.48 -5.79
C GLU A 33 -14.69 3.57 -6.74
N ASP A 34 -13.81 4.49 -7.12
CA ASP A 34 -14.04 5.53 -8.12
C ASP A 34 -13.05 5.32 -9.26
N VAL A 35 -13.57 5.02 -10.45
CA VAL A 35 -12.75 4.75 -11.64
C VAL A 35 -13.02 5.82 -12.67
N ARG A 36 -11.95 6.50 -13.10
CA ARG A 36 -11.98 7.64 -14.00
C ARG A 36 -11.01 7.40 -15.18
N PRO A 37 -11.13 8.17 -16.28
CA PRO A 37 -10.19 8.05 -17.39
C PRO A 37 -8.74 8.37 -17.01
N ASP A 38 -8.55 9.25 -16.03
CA ASP A 38 -7.25 9.73 -15.56
C ASP A 38 -6.68 8.94 -14.37
N GLY A 39 -7.41 7.93 -13.88
CA GLY A 39 -6.96 7.16 -12.73
C GLY A 39 -8.10 6.50 -11.94
N PHE A 40 -7.81 6.10 -10.71
CA PHE A 40 -8.80 5.53 -9.81
C PHE A 40 -8.48 5.86 -8.35
N ASP A 41 -9.51 5.78 -7.51
CA ASP A 41 -9.41 5.81 -6.06
C ASP A 41 -10.16 4.59 -5.50
N ALA A 42 -9.54 3.84 -4.60
CA ALA A 42 -10.15 2.71 -3.93
C ALA A 42 -9.90 2.77 -2.43
N LYS A 43 -10.93 2.43 -1.65
CA LYS A 43 -10.91 2.36 -0.18
C LYS A 43 -11.64 1.12 0.29
N LEU A 44 -11.06 0.43 1.25
CA LEU A 44 -11.61 -0.74 1.91
C LEU A 44 -11.41 -0.63 3.42
N GLU A 45 -12.44 -0.95 4.18
CA GLU A 45 -12.39 -1.05 5.64
C GLU A 45 -13.15 -2.31 6.05
N ILE A 46 -12.52 -3.12 6.91
CA ILE A 46 -13.05 -4.38 7.42
C ILE A 46 -13.15 -4.28 8.94
N ALA A 47 -14.16 -4.92 9.53
CA ALA A 47 -14.48 -4.86 10.95
C ALA A 47 -13.35 -5.31 11.89
N ASN A 48 -12.45 -6.18 11.43
CA ASN A 48 -11.23 -6.56 12.15
C ASN A 48 -10.13 -5.48 12.20
N GLY A 49 -10.39 -4.26 11.72
CA GLY A 49 -9.42 -3.17 11.74
C GLY A 49 -8.46 -3.17 10.54
N ILE A 50 -8.70 -4.00 9.52
CA ILE A 50 -7.99 -3.86 8.24
C ILE A 50 -8.52 -2.63 7.51
N ASN A 51 -7.60 -1.73 7.14
CA ASN A 51 -7.89 -0.60 6.27
C ASN A 51 -6.95 -0.63 5.06
N GLU A 52 -7.50 -0.41 3.87
CA GLU A 52 -6.71 -0.23 2.66
C GLU A 52 -7.20 0.99 1.90
N GLN A 53 -6.28 1.80 1.41
CA GLN A 53 -6.57 2.88 0.49
C GLN A 53 -5.50 2.90 -0.60
N ARG A 54 -5.91 3.11 -1.84
CA ARG A 54 -5.00 3.20 -2.97
C ARG A 54 -5.60 4.06 -4.05
N SER A 55 -4.74 4.78 -4.74
CA SER A 55 -5.09 5.59 -5.89
C SER A 55 -4.05 5.36 -6.96
N GLY A 56 -4.47 5.30 -8.22
CA GLY A 56 -3.56 5.24 -9.35
C GLY A 56 -3.88 6.28 -10.41
N ASP A 57 -2.91 6.56 -11.25
CA ASP A 57 -3.02 7.50 -12.37
C ASP A 57 -3.03 6.77 -13.73
N GLU A 58 -3.25 7.54 -14.80
CA GLU A 58 -3.25 7.06 -16.19
C GLU A 58 -1.88 6.51 -16.68
N HIS A 59 -0.80 6.81 -15.96
CA HIS A 59 0.55 6.33 -16.29
C HIS A 59 0.88 4.99 -15.59
N GLY A 60 -0.05 4.45 -14.82
CA GLY A 60 0.15 3.21 -14.08
C GLY A 60 0.88 3.39 -12.75
N ASN A 61 1.13 4.63 -12.31
CA ASN A 61 1.66 4.88 -10.98
C ASN A 61 0.57 4.64 -9.95
N ILE A 62 0.90 4.00 -8.84
CA ILE A 62 -0.04 3.68 -7.77
C ILE A 62 0.58 4.12 -6.45
N LYS A 63 -0.17 4.88 -5.67
CA LYS A 63 0.15 5.15 -4.27
C LYS A 63 -0.93 4.55 -3.40
N GLY A 64 -0.54 4.03 -2.24
CA GLY A 64 -1.51 3.48 -1.32
C GLY A 64 -0.97 3.30 0.08
N SER A 65 -1.85 2.86 0.95
CA SER A 65 -1.51 2.40 2.29
C SER A 65 -2.43 1.28 2.71
N PHE A 66 -1.91 0.38 3.52
CA PHE A 66 -2.71 -0.60 4.23
C PHE A 66 -2.34 -0.59 5.71
N SER A 67 -3.30 -0.87 6.56
CA SER A 67 -3.09 -1.04 7.99
C SER A 67 -3.89 -2.21 8.53
N PHE A 68 -3.38 -2.80 9.60
CA PHE A 68 -4.01 -3.92 10.28
C PHE A 68 -3.56 -3.97 11.74
N ILE A 69 -4.26 -4.74 12.57
CA ILE A 69 -3.85 -5.04 13.94
C ILE A 69 -3.08 -6.36 13.93
N SER A 70 -1.85 -6.35 14.43
CA SER A 70 -1.02 -7.55 14.54
C SER A 70 -1.60 -8.54 15.57
N PRO A 71 -1.20 -9.83 15.54
CA PRO A 71 -1.58 -10.79 16.58
C PRO A 71 -1.21 -10.35 18.00
N GLU A 72 -0.22 -9.47 18.14
CA GLU A 72 0.27 -8.88 19.38
C GLU A 72 -0.54 -7.64 19.82
N GLY A 73 -1.50 -7.21 19.00
CA GLY A 73 -2.34 -6.03 19.25
C GLY A 73 -1.73 -4.70 18.79
N GLU A 74 -0.64 -4.73 18.02
CA GLU A 74 0.02 -3.54 17.50
C GLU A 74 -0.66 -3.05 16.21
N HIS A 75 -0.87 -1.74 16.09
CA HIS A 75 -1.37 -1.17 14.84
C HIS A 75 -0.22 -1.02 13.84
N VAL A 76 -0.24 -1.85 12.81
CA VAL A 76 0.75 -1.83 11.73
C VAL A 76 0.20 -1.00 10.58
N GLN A 77 0.98 -0.02 10.11
CA GLN A 77 0.65 0.75 8.91
C GLN A 77 1.82 0.74 7.93
N ILE A 78 1.51 0.48 6.67
CA ILE A 78 2.47 0.49 5.57
C ILE A 78 1.93 1.39 4.46
N THR A 79 2.75 2.31 4.01
CA THR A 79 2.50 3.16 2.83
C THR A 79 3.39 2.70 1.69
N TYR A 80 2.98 2.95 0.45
CA TYR A 80 3.79 2.57 -0.69
C TYR A 80 3.56 3.50 -1.89
N VAL A 81 4.60 3.58 -2.72
CA VAL A 81 4.56 4.09 -4.09
C VAL A 81 4.99 2.95 -5.02
N ALA A 82 4.26 2.78 -6.11
CA ALA A 82 4.58 1.85 -7.19
C ALA A 82 4.62 2.65 -8.49
N ASP A 83 5.79 2.72 -9.11
CA ASP A 83 6.09 3.49 -10.31
C ASP A 83 7.13 2.73 -11.17
N GLU A 84 7.79 3.43 -12.10
CA GLU A 84 8.86 2.88 -12.94
C GLU A 84 10.06 2.32 -12.14
N ASN A 85 10.26 2.78 -10.91
CA ASN A 85 11.30 2.29 -10.00
C ASN A 85 10.84 1.07 -9.18
N GLY A 86 9.63 0.56 -9.41
CA GLY A 86 9.06 -0.61 -8.76
C GLY A 86 8.28 -0.26 -7.50
N PHE A 87 8.06 -1.27 -6.66
CA PHE A 87 7.30 -1.13 -5.41
C PHE A 87 8.20 -0.67 -4.26
N GLN A 88 7.86 0.47 -3.67
CA GLN A 88 8.64 1.16 -2.65
C GLN A 88 7.80 1.33 -1.37
N PRO A 89 7.79 0.32 -0.48
CA PRO A 89 7.02 0.40 0.76
C PRO A 89 7.79 1.16 1.86
N SER A 90 7.06 1.82 2.74
CA SER A 90 7.56 2.50 3.93
C SER A 90 6.64 2.21 5.13
N GLY A 91 7.23 1.82 6.26
CA GLY A 91 6.54 1.50 7.50
C GLY A 91 7.52 0.99 8.56
N ASP A 92 7.17 1.13 9.84
CA ASP A 92 8.08 0.85 10.97
C ASP A 92 8.42 -0.64 11.11
N VAL A 93 7.53 -1.51 10.63
CA VAL A 93 7.72 -2.97 10.66
C VAL A 93 8.62 -3.50 9.55
N LEU A 94 9.02 -2.64 8.61
CA LEU A 94 9.85 -3.06 7.48
C LEU A 94 11.32 -3.20 7.91
N PRO A 95 12.06 -4.17 7.35
CA PRO A 95 13.49 -4.27 7.57
C PRO A 95 14.20 -2.98 7.15
N THR A 96 14.97 -2.40 8.06
CA THR A 96 15.82 -1.26 7.75
C THR A 96 17.20 -1.74 7.28
N PRO A 97 17.85 -1.02 6.34
CA PRO A 97 19.23 -1.30 6.00
C PRO A 97 20.14 -1.22 7.25
N PRO A 98 21.22 -2.01 7.32
CA PRO A 98 22.16 -1.92 8.42
C PRO A 98 22.74 -0.50 8.52
N PRO A 99 23.10 -0.04 9.72
CA PRO A 99 23.71 1.27 9.91
C PRO A 99 25.01 1.40 9.11
N ILE A 100 25.31 2.62 8.68
CA ILE A 100 26.56 2.93 7.98
C ILE A 100 27.75 2.61 8.92
N PRO A 101 28.79 1.89 8.46
CA PRO A 101 29.97 1.61 9.28
C PRO A 101 30.71 2.86 9.76
N ASP A 102 31.23 2.84 11.00
CA ASP A 102 31.95 3.96 11.62
C ASP A 102 33.11 4.51 10.78
N GLN A 103 33.82 3.64 10.05
CA GLN A 103 34.93 4.06 9.20
C GLN A 103 34.47 4.95 8.04
N ILE A 104 33.28 4.68 7.49
CA ILE A 104 32.68 5.49 6.42
C ILE A 104 32.27 6.85 6.98
N LEU A 105 31.66 6.88 8.18
CA LEU A 105 31.32 8.13 8.86
C LEU A 105 32.56 9.01 9.08
N LYS A 106 33.64 8.43 9.61
CA LYS A 106 34.93 9.12 9.78
C LYS A 106 35.50 9.64 8.46
N ALA A 107 35.38 8.87 7.38
CA ALA A 107 35.85 9.30 6.07
C ALA A 107 35.01 10.47 5.52
N ILE A 108 33.69 10.46 5.71
CA ILE A 108 32.80 11.56 5.33
C ILE A 108 33.13 12.83 6.12
N GLU A 109 33.31 12.72 7.43
CA GLU A 109 33.74 13.84 8.29
C GLU A 109 35.08 14.40 7.86
N TRP A 110 36.05 13.53 7.56
CA TRP A 110 37.36 13.94 7.06
C TRP A 110 37.26 14.69 5.73
N ASN A 111 36.50 14.16 4.77
CA ASN A 111 36.30 14.79 3.46
C ASN A 111 35.58 16.15 3.59
N ALA A 112 34.62 16.27 4.51
CA ALA A 112 33.94 17.54 4.79
C ALA A 112 34.88 18.57 5.43
N ALA A 113 35.80 18.14 6.29
CA ALA A 113 36.81 19.00 6.92
C ALA A 113 37.97 19.36 5.99
N HIS A 114 38.19 18.59 4.92
CA HIS A 114 39.29 18.78 3.95
C HIS A 114 38.73 18.90 2.53
N PRO A 115 37.99 19.98 2.22
CA PRO A 115 37.50 20.20 0.87
C PRO A 115 38.68 20.29 -0.10
N SER A 116 38.55 19.65 -1.26
CA SER A 116 39.55 19.76 -2.33
C SER A 116 39.66 21.20 -2.78
N VAL A 117 40.85 21.78 -2.61
CA VAL A 117 41.23 23.03 -3.26
C VAL A 117 41.51 22.70 -4.72
N GLU A 118 40.68 23.23 -5.62
CA GLU A 118 40.95 23.25 -7.07
C GLU A 118 42.20 24.08 -7.38
#